data_AF-A0A7S1K1I2-F1
#
_entry.id   AF-A0A7S1K1I2-F1
#
_cell.length_a   1.000
_cell.length_b   1.000
_cell.length_c   1.000
_cell.angle_alpha   90.00
_cell.angle_beta   90.00
_cell.angle_gamma   90.00
#
_symmetry.space_group_name_H-M   'P 1'
#
loop_
_entity.id
_entity.type
_entity.pdbx_description
1 polymer ?
#
loop_
_entity_poly.entity_id
_entity_poly.type
_entity_poly.pdbx_seq_one_letter_code
_entity_poly.pdbx_strand_id
1 'polypeptide(L)'
;IFRRFLMSRGPFTMILDAPNIAYQRQNTNRGHFSYLQIEMVKEELVRRGERPLIVLPRHYYWDRVKVPNCSKGTIRTLAREVYSERTVNWDVLAPEDKELVKKWEDEGCLFVCNFKAHDDYYWILATLMEDTTLLHESVPNNMKAQFLRRLDDYRASRGEGGGAGGETAVSTIGRNHPPVYIVTNDLLRDHHLTMLEPRAFRRWRSSTLINFDFERPISHLDPQSLSRRPDFHVQWPPTFSREPQKVEGRRCWHIPVWYPDQWREAPSRSTGAKKPRQQRMLPEPERKQTGWLCLCLDL
;
A
#
# COMPACT_ATOMS: atom_id res chain seq x y z
N ILE A 1 -0.33 21.05 -7.86
CA ILE A 1 1.11 20.68 -7.95
C ILE A 1 1.27 19.19 -8.22
N PHE A 2 0.73 18.32 -7.36
CA PHE A 2 0.85 16.87 -7.52
C PHE A 2 0.34 16.34 -8.88
N ARG A 3 -0.87 16.72 -9.29
CA ARG A 3 -1.41 16.42 -10.63
C ARG A 3 -0.43 16.73 -11.76
N ARG A 4 0.11 17.96 -11.76
CA ARG A 4 1.08 18.41 -12.77
C ARG A 4 2.37 17.57 -12.74
N PHE A 5 2.82 17.17 -11.55
CA PHE A 5 3.95 16.27 -11.41
C PHE A 5 3.67 14.92 -12.09
N LEU A 6 2.53 14.30 -11.80
CA LEU A 6 2.11 13.03 -12.41
C LEU A 6 2.10 13.11 -13.94
N MET A 7 1.50 14.17 -14.50
CA MET A 7 1.47 14.41 -15.95
C MET A 7 2.87 14.55 -16.57
N SER A 8 3.82 15.13 -15.84
CA SER A 8 5.18 15.41 -16.35
C SER A 8 6.18 14.26 -16.20
N ARG A 9 5.87 13.26 -15.35
CA ARG A 9 6.83 12.18 -14.99
C ARG A 9 6.26 10.76 -15.15
N GLY A 10 4.94 10.64 -15.32
CA GLY A 10 4.23 9.39 -15.54
C GLY A 10 4.66 8.66 -16.83
N PRO A 11 4.21 7.40 -17.02
CA PRO A 11 3.19 6.72 -16.22
C PRO A 11 3.79 6.01 -15.00
N PHE A 12 3.09 6.00 -13.87
CA PHE A 12 3.42 5.19 -12.71
C PHE A 12 2.44 4.04 -12.61
N THR A 13 2.95 2.86 -12.25
CA THR A 13 2.13 1.66 -12.05
C THR A 13 2.06 1.24 -10.59
N MET A 14 2.98 1.77 -9.76
CA MET A 14 3.08 1.46 -8.34
C MET A 14 3.32 2.76 -7.57
N ILE A 15 2.69 2.91 -6.41
CA ILE A 15 2.91 4.01 -5.48
C ILE A 15 3.50 3.43 -4.19
N LEU A 16 4.59 4.01 -3.71
CA LEU A 16 5.27 3.57 -2.49
C LEU A 16 4.95 4.52 -1.35
N ASP A 17 4.33 3.98 -0.30
CA ASP A 17 4.17 4.65 1.00
C ASP A 17 5.52 4.60 1.73
N ALA A 18 6.33 5.63 1.50
CA ALA A 18 7.73 5.62 1.91
C ALA A 18 7.91 5.49 3.44
N PRO A 19 7.17 6.23 4.30
CA PRO A 19 7.29 6.04 5.74
C PRO A 19 6.89 4.65 6.21
N ASN A 20 5.82 4.06 5.66
CA ASN A 20 5.41 2.72 6.03
C ASN A 20 6.49 1.67 5.70
N ILE A 21 7.10 1.79 4.51
CA ILE A 21 8.21 0.93 4.08
C ILE A 21 9.45 1.14 4.95
N ALA A 22 9.84 2.39 5.19
CA ALA A 22 11.04 2.73 5.95
C ALA A 22 10.97 2.26 7.41
N TYR A 23 9.78 2.30 8.02
CA TYR A 23 9.58 1.87 9.40
C TYR A 23 9.22 0.39 9.55
N GLN A 24 9.04 -0.36 8.46
CA GLN A 24 8.74 -1.79 8.54
C GLN A 24 9.84 -2.50 9.33
N ARG A 25 9.45 -3.14 10.44
CA ARG A 25 10.35 -3.79 11.42
C ARG A 25 11.40 -2.87 12.08
N GLN A 26 11.29 -1.56 11.86
CA GLN A 26 12.16 -0.52 12.43
C GLN A 26 11.40 0.39 13.41
N ASN A 27 10.09 0.21 13.57
CA ASN A 27 9.26 1.06 14.42
C ASN A 27 9.42 0.75 15.93
N THR A 28 10.64 0.86 16.45
CA THR A 28 11.01 0.65 17.86
C THR A 28 11.78 1.86 18.39
N ASN A 29 12.04 1.93 19.69
CA ASN A 29 12.85 3.01 20.29
C ASN A 29 14.31 3.04 19.81
N ARG A 30 14.81 1.95 19.23
CA ARG A 30 16.17 1.80 18.70
C ARG A 30 16.22 1.69 17.18
N GLY A 31 15.07 1.67 16.51
CA GLY A 31 15.04 1.65 15.05
C GLY A 31 15.21 3.05 14.48
N HIS A 32 15.16 3.15 13.16
CA HIS A 32 15.35 4.39 12.41
C HIS A 32 14.56 4.33 11.12
N PHE A 33 14.39 5.48 10.48
CA PHE A 33 13.80 5.54 9.15
C PHE A 33 14.80 5.01 8.11
N SER A 34 14.51 3.88 7.47
CA SER A 34 15.42 3.26 6.49
C SER A 34 15.10 3.68 5.05
N TYR A 35 15.93 4.58 4.48
CA TYR A 35 15.86 4.94 3.05
C TYR A 35 16.25 3.77 2.15
N LEU A 36 17.18 2.93 2.63
CA LEU A 36 17.60 1.72 1.93
C LEU A 36 16.46 0.72 1.75
N GLN A 37 15.58 0.55 2.75
CA GLN A 37 14.39 -0.29 2.60
C GLN A 37 13.50 0.22 1.45
N ILE A 38 13.31 1.54 1.32
CA ILE A 38 12.54 2.13 0.21
C ILE A 38 13.21 1.83 -1.13
N GLU A 39 14.52 2.04 -1.25
CA GLU A 39 15.27 1.77 -2.48
C GLU A 39 15.17 0.29 -2.87
N MET A 40 15.26 -0.61 -1.90
CA MET A 40 15.17 -2.04 -2.17
C MET A 40 13.80 -2.47 -2.71
N VAL A 41 12.70 -1.90 -2.17
CA VAL A 41 11.36 -2.12 -2.73
C VAL A 41 11.29 -1.57 -4.14
N LYS A 42 11.79 -0.35 -4.37
CA LYS A 42 11.80 0.28 -5.70
C LYS A 42 12.51 -0.61 -6.72
N GLU A 43 13.74 -1.05 -6.43
CA GLU A 43 14.53 -1.90 -7.32
C GLU A 43 13.86 -3.25 -7.62
N GLU A 44 13.24 -3.88 -6.61
CA GLU A 44 12.50 -5.12 -6.83
C GLU A 44 11.39 -4.92 -7.86
N LEU A 45 10.59 -3.87 -7.67
CA LEU A 45 9.45 -3.58 -8.53
C LEU A 45 9.92 -3.20 -9.94
N VAL A 46 10.97 -2.40 -10.06
CA VAL A 46 11.59 -2.09 -11.35
C VAL A 46 12.06 -3.36 -12.07
N ARG A 47 12.67 -4.32 -11.36
CA ARG A 47 13.08 -5.60 -11.95
C ARG A 47 11.90 -6.43 -12.46
N ARG A 48 10.73 -6.27 -11.84
CA ARG A 48 9.46 -6.87 -12.28
C ARG A 48 8.77 -6.10 -13.41
N GLY A 49 9.40 -5.02 -13.90
CA GLY A 49 8.85 -4.21 -14.98
C GLY A 49 7.85 -3.14 -14.54
N GLU A 50 7.80 -2.84 -13.25
CA GLU A 50 6.95 -1.80 -12.69
C GLU A 50 7.63 -0.41 -12.72
N ARG A 51 6.83 0.64 -12.60
CA ARG A 51 7.27 2.03 -12.47
C ARG A 51 6.79 2.62 -11.13
N PRO A 52 7.62 2.53 -10.08
CA PRO A 52 7.27 3.06 -8.77
C PRO A 52 7.36 4.58 -8.70
N LEU A 53 6.40 5.20 -8.00
CA LEU A 53 6.48 6.57 -7.48
C LEU A 53 6.63 6.52 -5.97
N ILE A 54 7.71 7.08 -5.45
CA ILE A 54 7.94 7.26 -4.01
C ILE A 54 7.20 8.50 -3.56
N VAL A 55 6.27 8.34 -2.60
CA VAL A 55 5.59 9.46 -1.94
C VAL A 55 6.22 9.67 -0.58
N LEU A 56 6.86 10.83 -0.38
CA LEU A 56 7.64 11.13 0.81
C LEU A 56 7.17 12.42 1.49
N PRO A 57 6.77 12.40 2.77
CA PRO A 57 6.51 13.62 3.52
C PRO A 57 7.72 14.55 3.58
N ARG A 58 7.49 15.87 3.53
CA ARG A 58 8.56 16.88 3.51
C ARG A 58 9.54 16.82 4.68
N HIS A 59 9.13 16.33 5.86
CA HIS A 59 10.04 16.24 7.01
C HIS A 59 11.01 15.06 6.93
N TYR A 60 10.82 14.13 5.99
CA TYR A 60 11.80 13.10 5.62
C TYR A 60 12.67 13.51 4.43
N TYR A 61 12.48 14.72 3.91
CA TYR A 61 13.23 15.26 2.78
C TYR A 61 14.32 16.22 3.29
N TRP A 62 15.45 16.27 2.57
CA TRP A 62 16.80 16.78 2.95
C TRP A 62 16.89 18.09 3.76
N ASP A 63 15.86 18.92 3.72
CA ASP A 63 15.81 20.27 4.31
C ASP A 63 15.67 20.27 5.85
N ARG A 64 15.54 19.10 6.50
CA ARG A 64 15.37 19.02 7.97
C ARG A 64 16.40 18.08 8.63
N VAL A 65 17.03 18.61 9.68
CA VAL A 65 18.10 17.97 10.49
C VAL A 65 17.60 16.76 11.31
N LYS A 66 16.29 16.48 11.33
CA LYS A 66 15.68 15.57 12.31
C LYS A 66 14.64 14.67 11.65
N VAL A 67 15.01 13.42 11.42
CA VAL A 67 14.12 12.33 11.02
C VAL A 67 13.69 11.58 12.28
N PRO A 68 12.39 11.37 12.54
CA PRO A 68 11.96 10.64 13.73
C PRO A 68 12.33 9.16 13.60
N ASN A 69 12.89 8.59 14.67
CA ASN A 69 13.36 7.20 14.68
C ASN A 69 12.23 6.17 14.79
N CYS A 70 11.03 6.62 15.17
CA CYS A 70 9.83 5.81 15.21
C CYS A 70 8.61 6.63 14.74
N SER A 71 7.52 5.94 14.41
CA SER A 71 6.32 6.61 13.92
C SER A 71 5.68 7.49 15.00
N LYS A 72 4.89 8.50 14.61
CA LYS A 72 4.18 9.36 15.57
C LYS A 72 3.31 8.58 16.57
N GLY A 73 2.73 7.46 16.13
CA GLY A 73 1.97 6.56 16.99
C GLY A 73 2.85 5.94 18.08
N THR A 74 4.02 5.44 17.70
CA THR A 74 5.00 4.89 18.65
C THR A 74 5.56 5.94 19.59
N ILE A 75 5.86 7.15 19.09
CA ILE A 75 6.27 8.29 19.93
C ILE A 75 5.22 8.57 21.01
N ARG A 76 3.94 8.62 20.64
CA ARG A 76 2.84 8.86 21.59
C ARG A 76 2.72 7.76 22.64
N THR A 77 2.99 6.51 22.28
CA THR A 77 3.01 5.38 23.22
C THR A 77 4.21 5.47 24.16
N LEU A 78 5.42 5.68 23.64
CA LEU A 78 6.65 5.80 24.43
C LEU A 78 6.62 7.00 25.38
N ALA A 79 6.09 8.15 24.94
CA ALA A 79 5.94 9.35 25.77
C ALA A 79 4.93 9.18 26.93
N ARG A 80 4.04 8.18 26.87
CA ARG A 80 3.14 7.84 27.98
C ARG A 80 3.82 6.98 29.04
N GLU A 81 4.84 6.21 28.66
CA GLU A 81 5.58 5.31 29.56
C GLU A 81 6.80 6.00 30.18
N VAL A 82 7.41 6.95 29.48
CA VAL A 82 8.56 7.73 29.92
C VAL A 82 8.15 9.20 29.93
N TYR A 83 8.12 9.83 31.11
CA TYR A 83 7.61 11.19 31.38
C TYR A 83 8.34 12.37 30.68
N SER A 84 8.99 12.17 29.53
CA SER A 84 9.51 13.27 28.73
C SER A 84 9.63 12.95 27.24
N GLU A 85 9.11 13.83 26.38
CA GLU A 85 9.34 13.84 24.93
C GLU A 85 10.83 13.96 24.53
N ARG A 86 11.72 14.20 25.50
CA ARG A 86 13.18 14.35 25.32
C ARG A 86 13.92 13.06 24.97
N THR A 87 13.26 11.90 25.04
CA THR A 87 13.89 10.59 24.77
C THR A 87 13.70 10.10 23.33
N VAL A 88 12.97 10.84 22.49
CA VAL A 88 12.85 10.50 21.06
C VAL A 88 14.12 10.95 20.37
N ASN A 89 15.00 10.01 20.03
CA ASN A 89 16.14 10.28 19.19
C ASN A 89 15.66 10.73 17.81
N TRP A 90 16.28 11.80 17.35
CA TRP A 90 16.08 12.34 16.02
C TRP A 90 17.40 12.16 15.29
N ASP A 91 17.39 11.39 14.21
CA ASP A 91 18.59 11.17 13.42
C ASP A 91 18.75 12.28 12.37
N VAL A 92 20.01 12.66 12.14
CA VAL A 92 20.40 13.48 10.99
C VAL A 92 20.50 12.55 9.79
N LEU A 93 20.00 13.00 8.64
CA LEU A 93 20.08 12.25 7.39
C LEU A 93 21.55 11.97 7.02
N ALA A 94 21.92 10.70 6.90
CA ALA A 94 23.27 10.28 6.55
C ALA A 94 23.62 10.69 5.10
N PRO A 95 24.91 10.88 4.76
CA PRO A 95 25.33 11.16 3.38
C PRO A 95 24.79 10.16 2.37
N GLU A 96 24.80 8.87 2.70
CA GLU A 96 24.31 7.78 1.85
C GLU A 96 22.81 7.90 1.59
N ASP A 97 22.02 8.28 2.60
CA ASP A 97 20.58 8.51 2.45
C ASP A 97 20.30 9.73 1.57
N LYS A 98 21.13 10.78 1.65
CA LYS A 98 21.02 11.96 0.76
C LYS A 98 21.28 11.59 -0.69
N GLU A 99 22.24 10.69 -0.94
CA GLU A 99 22.51 10.18 -2.28
C GLU A 99 21.32 9.40 -2.84
N LEU A 100 20.65 8.58 -2.02
CA LEU A 100 19.42 7.89 -2.42
C LEU A 100 18.28 8.87 -2.75
N VAL A 101 18.06 9.88 -1.91
CA VAL A 101 17.02 10.90 -2.17
C VAL A 101 17.30 11.63 -3.48
N LYS A 102 18.54 12.07 -3.70
CA LYS A 102 18.95 12.75 -4.94
C LYS A 102 18.78 11.83 -6.15
N LYS A 103 19.18 10.56 -6.04
CA LYS A 103 18.96 9.55 -7.08
C LYS A 103 17.48 9.46 -7.48
N TRP A 104 16.56 9.44 -6.52
CA TRP A 104 15.13 9.37 -6.81
C TRP A 104 14.58 10.64 -7.49
N GLU A 105 15.14 11.81 -7.17
CA GLU A 105 14.81 13.07 -7.85
C GLU A 105 15.28 13.06 -9.31
N ASP A 106 16.53 12.67 -9.53
CA ASP A 106 17.15 12.59 -10.86
C ASP A 106 16.41 11.58 -11.75
N GLU A 107 15.98 10.45 -11.19
CA GLU A 107 15.14 9.45 -11.85
C GLU A 107 13.69 9.92 -12.08
N GLY A 108 13.27 11.03 -11.46
CA GLY A 108 11.90 11.54 -11.55
C GLY A 108 10.86 10.65 -10.88
N CYS A 109 11.28 9.81 -9.92
CA CYS A 109 10.43 8.84 -9.22
C CYS A 109 10.14 9.22 -7.77
N LEU A 110 10.52 10.44 -7.33
CA LEU A 110 10.19 10.99 -6.01
C LEU A 110 9.18 12.13 -6.10
N PHE A 111 8.12 12.04 -5.31
CA PHE A 111 7.25 13.17 -5.00
C PHE A 111 7.30 13.52 -3.52
N VAL A 112 7.71 14.76 -3.21
CA VAL A 112 7.74 15.29 -1.85
C VAL A 112 6.41 15.99 -1.53
N CYS A 113 5.71 15.50 -0.51
CA CYS A 113 4.42 16.06 -0.10
C CYS A 113 4.55 17.51 0.37
N ASN A 114 3.50 18.32 0.20
CA ASN A 114 3.49 19.67 0.76
C ASN A 114 3.60 19.64 2.30
N PHE A 115 4.12 20.73 2.87
CA PHE A 115 4.26 20.88 4.31
C PHE A 115 2.90 20.73 5.02
N LYS A 116 2.88 19.96 6.13
CA LYS A 116 1.68 19.62 6.92
C LYS A 116 0.58 18.85 6.18
N ALA A 117 0.78 18.48 4.92
CA ALA A 117 -0.16 17.62 4.24
C ALA A 117 0.04 16.17 4.69
N HIS A 118 -1.06 15.43 4.86
CA HIS A 118 -1.01 13.99 5.06
C HIS A 118 -0.62 13.34 3.74
N ASP A 119 0.43 12.53 3.78
CA ASP A 119 0.90 11.69 2.69
C ASP A 119 -0.17 10.71 2.21
N ASP A 120 -1.05 10.28 3.12
CA ASP A 120 -2.17 9.40 2.83
C ASP A 120 -3.00 9.84 1.64
N TYR A 121 -3.33 11.13 1.58
CA TYR A 121 -4.11 11.66 0.47
C TYR A 121 -3.37 11.59 -0.86
N TYR A 122 -2.05 11.74 -0.90
CA TYR A 122 -1.30 11.72 -2.15
C TYR A 122 -1.26 10.32 -2.76
N TRP A 123 -0.92 9.31 -1.95
CA TRP A 123 -0.84 7.96 -2.48
C TRP A 123 -2.24 7.38 -2.77
N ILE A 124 -3.30 7.77 -2.03
CA ILE A 124 -4.69 7.45 -2.41
C ILE A 124 -5.04 8.09 -3.75
N LEU A 125 -4.88 9.41 -3.87
CA LEU A 125 -5.24 10.16 -5.08
C LEU A 125 -4.50 9.63 -6.31
N ALA A 126 -3.21 9.30 -6.17
CA ALA A 126 -2.42 8.75 -7.28
C ALA A 126 -3.05 7.48 -7.88
N THR A 127 -3.73 6.65 -7.09
CA THR A 127 -4.40 5.44 -7.63
C THR A 127 -5.75 5.69 -8.29
N LEU A 128 -6.32 6.87 -8.07
CA LEU A 128 -7.62 7.27 -8.60
C LEU A 128 -7.49 8.16 -9.83
N MET A 129 -6.34 8.79 -10.03
CA MET A 129 -6.10 9.76 -11.10
C MET A 129 -5.63 9.06 -12.38
N GLU A 130 -6.31 9.32 -13.49
CA GLU A 130 -5.90 8.87 -14.82
C GLU A 130 -4.51 9.42 -15.20
N ASP A 131 -4.21 10.64 -14.74
CA ASP A 131 -2.93 11.34 -14.97
C ASP A 131 -1.72 10.52 -14.50
N THR A 132 -1.90 9.66 -13.50
CA THR A 132 -0.85 8.77 -13.01
C THR A 132 -0.38 7.82 -14.09
N THR A 133 -1.25 7.45 -15.03
CA THR A 133 -0.97 6.49 -16.11
C THR A 133 -0.71 7.18 -17.46
N LEU A 134 -0.63 8.52 -17.50
CA LEU A 134 -0.34 9.23 -18.74
C LEU A 134 1.12 9.07 -19.13
N LEU A 135 1.34 8.72 -20.40
CA LEU A 135 2.66 8.55 -20.98
C LEU A 135 3.28 9.89 -21.33
N HIS A 136 4.29 10.32 -20.56
CA HIS A 136 5.03 11.54 -20.87
C HIS A 136 6.11 11.30 -21.93
N GLU A 137 6.37 12.31 -22.78
CA GLU A 137 7.33 12.21 -23.88
C GLU A 137 8.76 11.92 -23.42
N SER A 138 9.13 12.41 -22.23
CA SER A 138 10.47 12.21 -21.66
C SER A 138 10.75 10.77 -21.20
N VAL A 139 9.75 9.88 -21.21
CA VAL A 139 9.93 8.47 -20.81
C VAL A 139 10.77 7.73 -21.86
N PRO A 140 11.81 6.96 -21.45
CA PRO A 140 12.62 6.17 -22.39
C PRO A 140 11.80 5.20 -23.26
N ASN A 141 12.21 5.00 -24.51
CA ASN A 141 11.44 4.22 -25.52
C ASN A 141 11.19 2.76 -25.10
N ASN A 142 12.16 2.09 -24.49
CA ASN A 142 12.01 0.73 -23.98
C ASN A 142 10.90 0.64 -22.91
N MET A 143 10.82 1.64 -22.05
CA MET A 143 9.82 1.76 -20.99
C MET A 143 8.44 2.14 -21.55
N LYS A 144 8.38 3.00 -22.58
CA LYS A 144 7.15 3.28 -23.32
C LYS A 144 6.56 2.00 -23.93
N ALA A 145 7.39 1.21 -24.61
CA ALA A 145 6.96 -0.05 -25.24
C ALA A 145 6.43 -1.05 -24.21
N GLN A 146 7.07 -1.16 -23.04
CA GLN A 146 6.60 -2.02 -21.95
C GLN A 146 5.25 -1.57 -21.39
N PHE A 147 5.06 -0.27 -21.18
CA PHE A 147 3.80 0.28 -20.70
C PHE A 147 2.66 0.06 -21.70
N LEU A 148 2.90 0.29 -23.00
CA LEU A 148 1.89 0.08 -24.05
C LEU A 148 1.46 -1.39 -24.12
N ARG A 149 2.38 -2.34 -24.04
CA ARG A 149 2.03 -3.77 -23.95
C ARG A 149 1.10 -4.08 -22.77
N ARG A 150 1.41 -3.55 -21.59
CA ARG A 150 0.55 -3.72 -20.41
C ARG A 150 -0.83 -3.10 -20.60
N LEU A 151 -0.93 -1.97 -21.28
CA LEU A 151 -2.20 -1.33 -21.60
C LEU A 151 -3.03 -2.19 -22.56
N ASP A 152 -2.39 -2.78 -23.58
CA ASP A 152 -3.04 -3.68 -24.53
C ASP A 152 -3.53 -4.96 -23.85
N ASP A 153 -2.70 -5.58 -22.99
CA ASP A 153 -3.08 -6.75 -22.18
C ASP A 153 -4.29 -6.43 -21.28
N TYR A 154 -4.30 -5.24 -20.66
CA TYR A 154 -5.40 -4.77 -19.83
C TYR A 154 -6.70 -4.62 -20.64
N ARG A 155 -6.64 -3.97 -21.81
CA ARG A 155 -7.80 -3.80 -22.71
C ARG A 155 -8.33 -5.14 -23.23
N ALA A 156 -7.42 -6.05 -23.59
CA ALA A 156 -7.78 -7.41 -24.02
C ALA A 156 -8.53 -8.16 -22.90
N SER A 157 -8.07 -8.05 -21.65
CA SER A 157 -8.74 -8.67 -20.50
C SER A 157 -10.15 -8.13 -20.21
N ARG A 158 -10.48 -6.92 -20.69
CA ARG A 158 -11.82 -6.32 -20.56
C ARG A 158 -12.77 -6.69 -21.71
N GLY A 159 -12.30 -7.44 -22.71
CA GLY A 159 -13.09 -7.80 -23.88
C GLY A 159 -13.31 -6.62 -24.84
N GLU A 160 -12.51 -5.55 -24.75
CA GLU A 160 -12.61 -4.36 -25.61
C GLU A 160 -11.93 -4.55 -26.98
N GLY A 161 -11.37 -5.74 -27.25
CA GLY A 161 -10.72 -6.10 -28.50
C GLY A 161 -11.63 -6.89 -29.46
N GLY A 162 -12.45 -6.18 -30.23
CA GLY A 162 -13.07 -6.70 -31.46
C GLY A 162 -14.55 -7.10 -31.36
N GLY A 163 -15.45 -6.21 -31.80
CA GLY A 163 -16.86 -6.56 -32.06
C GLY A 163 -17.79 -5.35 -32.01
N ALA A 164 -18.35 -4.98 -33.16
CA ALA A 164 -19.50 -4.09 -33.22
C ALA A 164 -20.72 -4.77 -32.56
N GLY A 165 -21.42 -4.04 -31.68
CA GLY A 165 -22.78 -4.36 -31.23
C GLY A 165 -22.87 -5.38 -30.09
N GLY A 166 -23.21 -4.91 -28.89
CA GLY A 166 -23.56 -5.77 -27.76
C GLY A 166 -23.54 -5.02 -26.42
N GLU A 167 -24.59 -4.24 -26.15
CA GLU A 167 -24.90 -3.78 -24.80
C GLU A 167 -25.11 -5.00 -23.88
N THR A 168 -24.12 -5.33 -23.06
CA THR A 168 -24.28 -5.81 -21.66
C THR A 168 -22.92 -6.19 -21.09
N ALA A 169 -22.27 -5.26 -20.40
CA ALA A 169 -21.31 -5.59 -19.35
C ALA A 169 -21.67 -4.72 -18.15
N VAL A 170 -22.02 -5.38 -17.03
CA VAL A 170 -22.32 -4.73 -15.76
C VAL A 170 -21.23 -3.69 -15.48
N SER A 171 -21.64 -2.43 -15.36
CA SER A 171 -20.77 -1.28 -15.19
C SER A 171 -19.92 -1.44 -13.93
N THR A 172 -18.75 -2.04 -14.08
CA THR A 172 -17.61 -1.57 -13.31
C THR A 172 -17.41 -0.16 -13.85
N ILE A 173 -17.54 0.87 -13.02
CA ILE A 173 -17.12 2.23 -13.36
C ILE A 173 -15.66 2.09 -13.80
N GLY A 174 -15.47 1.95 -15.11
CA GLY A 174 -14.33 1.24 -15.68
C GLY A 174 -13.20 2.22 -15.77
N ARG A 175 -12.12 2.00 -15.02
CA ARG A 175 -10.89 2.75 -15.25
C ARG A 175 -10.51 2.54 -16.73
N ASN A 176 -10.34 3.64 -17.47
CA ASN A 176 -9.84 3.62 -18.85
C ASN A 176 -8.32 3.30 -18.90
N HIS A 177 -7.73 2.99 -17.75
CA HIS A 177 -6.31 2.75 -17.57
C HIS A 177 -6.06 1.52 -16.69
N PRO A 178 -4.88 0.87 -16.80
CA PRO A 178 -4.49 -0.22 -15.93
C PRO A 178 -4.53 0.18 -14.45
N PRO A 179 -4.75 -0.76 -13.53
CA PRO A 179 -4.70 -0.47 -12.11
C PRO A 179 -3.30 0.02 -11.71
N VAL A 180 -3.29 1.07 -10.90
CA VAL A 180 -2.12 1.53 -10.16
C VAL A 180 -2.23 0.99 -8.75
N TYR A 181 -1.22 0.26 -8.28
CA TYR A 181 -1.22 -0.33 -6.93
C TYR A 181 -0.46 0.54 -5.93
N ILE A 182 -0.75 0.36 -4.64
CA ILE A 182 0.00 1.01 -3.55
C ILE A 182 0.69 -0.07 -2.73
N VAL A 183 1.98 0.13 -2.43
CA VAL A 183 2.72 -0.70 -1.49
C VAL A 183 2.67 -0.05 -0.11
N THR A 184 1.86 -0.62 0.78
CA THR A 184 1.72 -0.18 2.17
C THR A 184 1.16 -1.31 3.04
N ASN A 185 1.59 -1.38 4.29
CA ASN A 185 0.99 -2.20 5.34
C ASN A 185 0.04 -1.39 6.23
N ASP A 186 -0.23 -0.13 5.91
CA ASP A 186 -1.18 0.65 6.68
C ASP A 186 -2.60 0.07 6.56
N LEU A 187 -3.26 -0.04 7.70
CA LEU A 187 -4.62 -0.55 7.76
C LEU A 187 -5.69 0.53 7.53
N LEU A 188 -5.28 1.79 7.37
CA LEU A 188 -6.14 2.93 7.05
C LEU A 188 -7.33 3.04 8.01
N ARG A 189 -7.03 2.84 9.30
CA ARG A 189 -8.02 2.71 10.39
C ARG A 189 -8.35 4.05 11.05
N ASP A 190 -7.78 5.14 10.58
CA ASP A 190 -7.84 6.42 11.26
C ASP A 190 -9.12 7.20 10.98
N HIS A 191 -9.47 8.10 11.90
CA HIS A 191 -10.72 8.86 11.82
C HIS A 191 -10.77 9.80 10.61
N HIS A 192 -9.63 10.17 10.02
CA HIS A 192 -9.58 11.09 8.88
C HIS A 192 -10.11 10.48 7.58
N LEU A 193 -10.12 9.15 7.47
CA LEU A 193 -10.65 8.42 6.32
C LEU A 193 -12.09 7.92 6.53
N THR A 194 -12.69 8.19 7.69
CA THR A 194 -14.09 7.79 7.99
C THR A 194 -15.12 8.49 7.11
N MET A 195 -14.74 9.59 6.46
CA MET A 195 -15.58 10.30 5.49
C MET A 195 -15.70 9.56 4.13
N LEU A 196 -14.85 8.56 3.88
CA LEU A 196 -14.92 7.77 2.64
C LEU A 196 -16.07 6.76 2.72
N GLU A 197 -16.80 6.59 1.61
CA GLU A 197 -17.91 5.64 1.54
C GLU A 197 -17.40 4.21 1.86
N PRO A 198 -17.91 3.54 2.92
CA PRO A 198 -17.29 2.33 3.45
C PRO A 198 -17.20 1.17 2.46
N ARG A 199 -18.13 1.03 1.52
CA ARG A 199 -18.11 -0.08 0.56
C ARG A 199 -17.10 0.18 -0.57
N ALA A 200 -17.15 1.33 -1.21
CA ALA A 200 -16.22 1.75 -2.26
C ALA A 200 -14.79 1.79 -1.75
N PHE A 201 -14.58 2.32 -0.54
CA PHE A 201 -13.28 2.33 0.09
C PHE A 201 -12.75 0.91 0.35
N ARG A 202 -13.58 0.00 0.89
CA ARG A 202 -13.19 -1.41 1.09
C ARG A 202 -12.85 -2.12 -0.22
N ARG A 203 -13.64 -1.91 -1.28
CA ARG A 203 -13.40 -2.46 -2.62
C ARG A 203 -12.10 -1.95 -3.21
N TRP A 204 -11.88 -0.64 -3.15
CA TRP A 204 -10.64 -0.03 -3.62
C TRP A 204 -9.45 -0.57 -2.82
N ARG A 205 -9.55 -0.60 -1.49
CA ARG A 205 -8.48 -1.08 -0.61
C ARG A 205 -8.09 -2.52 -0.93
N SER A 206 -9.08 -3.43 -1.06
CA SER A 206 -8.84 -4.85 -1.31
C SER A 206 -8.33 -5.17 -2.72
N SER A 207 -8.49 -4.26 -3.67
CA SER A 207 -8.05 -4.43 -5.08
C SER A 207 -6.81 -3.63 -5.43
N THR A 208 -6.34 -2.75 -4.54
CA THR A 208 -5.27 -1.77 -4.84
C THR A 208 -4.06 -1.90 -3.93
N LEU A 209 -4.22 -2.34 -2.67
CA LEU A 209 -3.10 -2.44 -1.73
C LEU A 209 -2.29 -3.72 -1.90
N ILE A 210 -0.98 -3.55 -1.93
CA ILE A 210 0.03 -4.62 -1.88
C ILE A 210 0.67 -4.55 -0.50
N ASN A 211 0.46 -5.62 0.27
CA ASN A 211 1.18 -5.80 1.53
C ASN A 211 2.59 -6.33 1.25
N PHE A 212 3.50 -6.08 2.17
CA PHE A 212 4.88 -6.49 2.02
C PHE A 212 5.52 -6.85 3.36
N ASP A 213 6.62 -7.59 3.29
CA ASP A 213 7.45 -7.82 4.47
C ASP A 213 8.91 -8.05 4.06
N PHE A 214 9.81 -7.80 4.99
CA PHE A 214 11.23 -8.11 4.86
C PHE A 214 11.59 -9.25 5.80
N GLU A 215 12.46 -10.17 5.38
CA GLU A 215 12.99 -11.22 6.27
C GLU A 215 13.56 -10.64 7.58
N ARG A 216 14.25 -9.49 7.48
CA ARG A 216 14.85 -8.72 8.58
C ARG A 216 14.93 -7.23 8.22
N PRO A 217 14.99 -6.32 9.21
CA PRO A 217 15.22 -4.90 8.97
C PRO A 217 16.61 -4.64 8.34
N ILE A 218 16.76 -3.51 7.65
CA ILE A 218 18.02 -3.13 7.00
C ILE A 218 18.32 -1.66 7.25
N SER A 219 19.60 -1.35 7.46
CA SER A 219 20.09 0.01 7.64
C SER A 219 21.51 0.17 7.14
N HIS A 220 21.82 1.34 6.57
CA HIS A 220 23.22 1.74 6.42
C HIS A 220 23.91 2.00 7.77
N LEU A 221 23.14 2.29 8.83
CA LEU A 221 23.66 2.50 10.19
C LEU A 221 24.04 1.19 10.90
N ASP A 222 23.64 0.04 10.34
CA ASP A 222 24.01 -1.28 10.82
C ASP A 222 24.75 -2.05 9.72
N PRO A 223 26.10 -2.01 9.71
CA PRO A 223 26.92 -2.71 8.70
C PRO A 223 26.66 -4.21 8.62
N GLN A 224 26.24 -4.86 9.72
CA GLN A 224 25.91 -6.29 9.69
C GLN A 224 24.67 -6.56 8.84
N SER A 225 23.71 -5.63 8.84
CA SER A 225 22.49 -5.73 8.04
C SER A 225 22.75 -5.64 6.52
N LEU A 226 23.88 -5.09 6.11
CA LEU A 226 24.30 -4.95 4.70
C LEU A 226 25.02 -6.19 4.14
N SER A 227 25.43 -7.13 4.98
CA SER A 227 26.21 -8.32 4.59
C SER A 227 25.49 -9.21 3.57
N ARG A 228 24.16 -9.26 3.62
CA ARG A 228 23.30 -9.98 2.67
C ARG A 228 22.00 -9.20 2.50
N ARG A 229 21.54 -9.04 1.25
CA ARG A 229 20.21 -8.50 0.95
C ARG A 229 19.14 -9.44 1.53
N PRO A 230 18.22 -9.01 2.40
CA PRO A 230 17.14 -9.86 2.87
C PRO A 230 16.13 -10.13 1.77
N ASP A 231 15.41 -11.22 1.94
CA ASP A 231 14.27 -11.54 1.08
C ASP A 231 13.14 -10.52 1.32
N PHE A 232 12.56 -10.07 0.21
CA PHE A 232 11.45 -9.13 0.19
C PHE A 232 10.22 -9.83 -0.39
N HIS A 233 9.19 -9.94 0.43
CA HIS A 233 7.94 -10.60 0.08
C HIS A 233 6.87 -9.57 -0.21
N VAL A 234 6.15 -9.76 -1.31
CA VAL A 234 4.98 -8.94 -1.68
C VAL A 234 3.76 -9.83 -1.79
N GLN A 235 2.65 -9.36 -1.24
CA GLN A 235 1.35 -9.97 -1.34
C GLN A 235 0.46 -9.10 -2.22
N TRP A 236 0.25 -9.54 -3.46
CA TRP A 236 -0.64 -8.88 -4.41
C TRP A 236 -2.11 -9.01 -3.99
N PRO A 237 -2.95 -8.02 -4.37
CA PRO A 237 -4.40 -8.17 -4.28
C PRO A 237 -4.86 -9.47 -4.95
N PRO A 238 -5.88 -10.14 -4.39
CA PRO A 238 -6.50 -11.27 -5.07
C PRO A 238 -7.05 -10.84 -6.44
N THR A 239 -6.95 -11.73 -7.43
CA THR A 239 -7.47 -11.50 -8.79
C THR A 239 -9.00 -11.55 -8.88
N PHE A 240 -9.67 -11.80 -7.75
CA PHE A 240 -11.12 -11.87 -7.63
C PHE A 240 -11.61 -10.98 -6.48
N SER A 241 -12.83 -10.47 -6.62
CA SER A 241 -13.51 -9.73 -5.56
C SER A 241 -14.01 -10.68 -4.48
N ARG A 242 -13.84 -10.31 -3.21
CA ARG A 242 -14.39 -11.04 -2.05
C ARG A 242 -15.82 -10.59 -1.71
N GLU A 243 -16.61 -10.32 -2.73
CA GLU A 243 -18.01 -9.93 -2.61
C GLU A 243 -18.91 -11.03 -3.17
N PRO A 244 -20.22 -11.02 -2.89
CA PRO A 244 -21.15 -11.90 -3.58
C PRO A 244 -21.09 -11.69 -5.10
N GLN A 245 -20.92 -12.77 -5.85
CA GLN A 245 -20.83 -12.76 -7.32
C GLN A 245 -21.87 -13.71 -7.92
N LYS A 246 -22.62 -13.24 -8.92
CA LYS A 246 -23.49 -14.10 -9.74
C LYS A 246 -22.66 -14.69 -10.87
N VAL A 247 -22.74 -16.00 -11.07
CA VAL A 247 -22.05 -16.66 -12.18
C VAL A 247 -22.81 -16.39 -13.46
N GLU A 248 -22.13 -15.84 -14.47
CA GLU A 248 -22.72 -15.53 -15.76
C GLU A 248 -23.27 -16.79 -16.45
N GLY A 249 -24.43 -16.65 -17.10
CA GLY A 249 -25.13 -17.76 -17.75
C GLY A 249 -25.66 -18.84 -16.80
N ARG A 250 -25.51 -18.68 -15.47
CA ARG A 250 -25.97 -19.65 -14.47
C ARG A 250 -26.86 -19.01 -13.41
N ARG A 251 -27.67 -19.83 -12.76
CA ARG A 251 -28.38 -19.48 -11.52
C ARG A 251 -27.57 -19.88 -10.28
N CYS A 252 -26.23 -19.78 -10.33
CA CYS A 252 -25.37 -19.88 -9.12
C CYS A 252 -24.93 -18.48 -8.65
N TRP A 253 -24.88 -18.34 -7.33
CA TRP A 253 -24.23 -17.24 -6.62
C TRP A 253 -23.06 -17.79 -5.80
N HIS A 254 -21.89 -17.17 -5.93
CA HIS A 254 -20.77 -17.36 -5.01
C HIS A 254 -20.84 -16.30 -3.92
N ILE A 255 -21.01 -16.73 -2.67
CA ILE A 255 -21.09 -15.85 -1.50
C ILE A 255 -19.88 -16.11 -0.59
N PRO A 256 -19.08 -15.08 -0.26
CA PRO A 256 -17.95 -15.23 0.65
C PRO A 256 -18.46 -15.55 2.06
N VAL A 257 -17.82 -16.51 2.73
CA VAL A 257 -18.13 -16.87 4.12
C VAL A 257 -16.97 -16.47 5.03
N TRP A 258 -17.32 -15.87 6.16
CA TRP A 258 -16.39 -15.42 7.18
C TRP A 258 -16.66 -16.14 8.50
N TYR A 259 -15.69 -16.90 9.02
CA TYR A 259 -15.76 -17.39 10.40
C TYR A 259 -15.11 -16.37 11.36
N PRO A 260 -15.72 -16.09 12.52
CA PRO A 260 -15.01 -15.40 13.59
C PRO A 260 -13.82 -16.27 14.04
N ASP A 261 -12.65 -15.67 14.26
CA ASP A 261 -11.43 -16.35 14.75
C ASP A 261 -11.59 -17.05 16.13
N GLN A 262 -12.78 -17.05 16.74
CA GLN A 262 -13.06 -17.57 18.08
C GLN A 262 -13.55 -19.03 18.15
N TRP A 263 -13.66 -19.76 17.03
CA TRP A 263 -14.13 -21.16 17.02
C TRP A 263 -13.02 -22.22 16.93
N ARG A 264 -11.76 -21.86 17.21
CA ARG A 264 -10.77 -22.88 17.62
C ARG A 264 -10.98 -23.16 19.10
N GLU A 265 -11.83 -24.13 19.42
CA GLU A 265 -11.86 -24.76 20.73
C GLU A 265 -10.46 -25.33 21.02
N ALA A 266 -9.69 -24.64 21.85
CA ALA A 266 -8.63 -25.29 22.61
C ALA A 266 -9.28 -25.99 23.81
N PRO A 267 -8.92 -27.24 24.15
CA PRO A 267 -9.50 -27.90 25.30
C PRO A 267 -9.15 -27.13 26.58
N SER A 268 -10.16 -27.01 27.43
CA SER A 268 -10.18 -26.47 28.78
C SER A 268 -8.85 -26.52 29.56
N ARG A 269 -8.52 -25.39 30.20
CA ARG A 269 -8.12 -25.36 31.61
C ARG A 269 -8.50 -24.02 32.23
N SER A 270 -9.26 -24.11 33.32
CA SER A 270 -9.72 -23.05 34.19
C SER A 270 -8.55 -22.31 34.85
N THR A 271 -8.69 -21.00 35.04
CA THR A 271 -8.59 -20.33 36.35
C THR A 271 -9.13 -18.89 36.21
N GLY A 272 -9.85 -18.43 37.23
CA GLY A 272 -10.70 -17.25 37.14
C GLY A 272 -9.96 -15.92 37.09
N ALA A 273 -10.55 -14.94 36.38
CA ALA A 273 -10.37 -13.52 36.66
C ALA A 273 -11.49 -12.68 36.02
N LYS A 274 -12.14 -11.88 36.86
CA LYS A 274 -12.86 -10.60 36.68
C LYS A 274 -13.43 -10.26 35.28
N LYS A 275 -14.75 -10.00 35.26
CA LYS A 275 -15.53 -9.42 34.15
C LYS A 275 -14.80 -8.24 33.48
N PRO A 276 -14.68 -8.19 32.15
CA PRO A 276 -14.18 -7.00 31.47
C PRO A 276 -15.24 -5.90 31.45
N ARG A 277 -14.76 -4.68 31.73
CA ARG A 277 -15.42 -3.40 31.43
C ARG A 277 -16.01 -3.41 30.02
N GLN A 278 -17.18 -2.78 29.89
CA GLN A 278 -17.89 -2.47 28.64
C GLN A 278 -16.93 -2.36 27.45
N GLN A 279 -17.04 -3.31 26.53
CA GLN A 279 -16.39 -3.27 25.22
C GLN A 279 -16.86 -2.01 24.49
N ARG A 280 -16.03 -0.97 24.56
CA ARG A 280 -15.97 0.08 23.56
C ARG A 280 -15.93 -0.64 22.20
N MET A 281 -16.90 -0.41 21.32
CA MET A 281 -16.95 -1.03 19.99
C MET A 281 -15.61 -0.84 19.28
N LEU A 282 -14.75 -1.85 19.36
CA LEU A 282 -13.56 -1.97 18.54
C LEU A 282 -14.08 -2.32 17.15
N PRO A 283 -13.67 -1.62 16.08
CA PRO A 283 -14.03 -2.01 14.73
C PRO A 283 -13.57 -3.45 14.50
N GLU A 284 -14.45 -4.24 13.88
CA GLU A 284 -14.31 -5.69 13.78
C GLU A 284 -12.88 -6.11 13.38
N PRO A 285 -12.29 -7.13 14.05
CA PRO A 285 -11.06 -7.73 13.55
C PRO A 285 -11.32 -8.16 12.10
N GLU A 286 -10.37 -7.88 11.19
CA GLU A 286 -10.45 -8.24 9.78
C GLU A 286 -10.86 -9.71 9.68
N ARG A 287 -12.16 -9.95 9.42
CA ARG A 287 -12.71 -11.29 9.37
C ARG A 287 -11.99 -11.99 8.22
N LYS A 288 -11.15 -12.98 8.53
CA LYS A 288 -10.51 -13.76 7.48
C LYS A 288 -11.61 -14.48 6.71
N GLN A 289 -11.65 -14.29 5.40
CA GLN A 289 -12.52 -15.10 4.56
C GLN A 289 -12.00 -16.53 4.62
N THR A 290 -12.86 -17.44 5.04
CA THR A 290 -12.51 -18.83 5.31
C THR A 290 -13.09 -19.79 4.26
N GLY A 291 -14.01 -19.31 3.42
CA GLY A 291 -14.58 -20.12 2.35
C GLY A 291 -15.51 -19.35 1.41
N TRP A 292 -16.14 -20.11 0.53
CA TRP A 292 -17.17 -19.68 -0.42
C TRP A 292 -18.35 -20.64 -0.33
N LEU A 293 -19.57 -20.09 -0.33
CA LEU A 293 -20.81 -20.83 -0.51
C LEU A 293 -21.27 -20.63 -1.97
N CYS A 294 -21.39 -21.70 -2.77
CA CYS A 294 -22.16 -21.63 -4.04
C CYS A 294 -23.60 -22.01 -3.75
N LEU A 295 -24.51 -21.08 -4.04
CA LEU A 295 -25.94 -21.32 -4.02
C LEU A 295 -26.42 -21.47 -5.46
N CYS A 296 -26.66 -22.71 -5.88
CA CYS A 296 -27.35 -23.03 -7.13
C CYS A 296 -28.86 -23.10 -6.86
N LEU A 297 -29.66 -22.36 -7.62
CA LEU A 297 -31.11 -22.52 -7.60
C LEU A 297 -31.52 -23.45 -8.74
N ASP A 298 -31.96 -24.65 -8.39
CA ASP A 298 -32.65 -25.56 -9.30
C ASP A 298 -34.13 -25.16 -9.41
N LEU A 299 -34.74 -25.40 -10.57
CA LEU A 299 -36.19 -25.24 -10.75
C LEU A 299 -36.93 -26.48 -10.24
#